data_AF-A0A699VR74-F1
#
_entry.id   AF-A0A699VR74-F1
#
_cell.length_a   1.000
_cell.length_b   1.000
_cell.length_c   1.000
_cell.angle_alpha   90.00
_cell.angle_beta   90.00
_cell.angle_gamma   90.00
#
_symmetry.space_group_name_H-M   'P 1'
#
loop_
_entity.id
_entity.type
_entity.pdbx_description
1 polymer ?
#
loop_
_entity_poly.entity_id
_entity_poly.type
_entity_poly.pdbx_seq_one_letter_code
_entity_poly.pdbx_strand_id
1 'polypeptide(L)'
;NIDAWSDFQPLGVVAGITPFNFPAMVPLWMYPLAIACGNCFILKPSERDPSSTLLIAQLLHEAGLPKGVLNVVHGDKAAVDALIEAPEVKALSFVGSTPIAEYIYKEATARGKRVQALGGAKNHAVLMPDADLDNAVSALMGAAYGSCGERCMAISVAVCVGDQ
;
A
#
# COMPACT_ATOMS: atom_id res chain seq x y z
N ASN A 1 26.59 -36.65 -12.26
CA ASN A 1 25.32 -36.00 -11.92
C ASN A 1 25.60 -34.56 -11.57
N ILE A 2 24.99 -33.62 -12.31
CA ILE A 2 24.94 -32.21 -11.94
C ILE A 2 23.48 -31.95 -11.59
N ASP A 3 23.24 -31.57 -10.35
CA ASP A 3 21.91 -31.19 -9.89
C ASP A 3 21.77 -29.67 -9.94
N ALA A 4 20.58 -29.18 -10.25
CA ALA A 4 20.25 -27.77 -10.31
C ALA A 4 18.91 -27.51 -9.63
N TRP A 5 18.85 -26.46 -8.80
CA TRP A 5 17.63 -25.98 -8.16
C TRP A 5 17.66 -24.45 -8.03
N SER A 6 16.51 -23.85 -7.71
CA SER A 6 16.38 -22.42 -7.40
C SER A 6 15.77 -22.24 -6.01
N ASP A 7 16.06 -21.10 -5.40
CA ASP A 7 15.50 -20.68 -4.12
C ASP A 7 15.25 -19.16 -4.14
N PHE A 8 14.23 -18.71 -3.41
CA PHE A 8 13.86 -17.30 -3.29
C PHE A 8 14.24 -16.79 -1.91
N GLN A 9 15.47 -16.30 -1.80
CA GLN A 9 16.01 -15.76 -0.55
C GLN A 9 15.46 -14.35 -0.24
N PRO A 10 15.39 -13.95 1.05
CA PRO A 10 15.00 -12.61 1.46
C PRO A 10 15.95 -11.54 0.89
N LEU A 11 15.43 -10.32 0.76
CA LEU A 11 16.20 -9.16 0.31
C LEU A 11 17.01 -8.53 1.45
N GLY A 12 16.54 -8.61 2.69
CA GLY A 12 17.15 -7.96 3.85
C GLY A 12 16.21 -6.95 4.50
N VAL A 13 16.60 -5.67 4.57
CA VAL A 13 15.73 -4.60 5.07
C VAL A 13 14.90 -4.04 3.93
N VAL A 14 13.58 -3.98 4.11
CA VAL A 14 12.64 -3.37 3.17
C VAL A 14 11.76 -2.34 3.89
N ALA A 15 11.20 -1.40 3.13
CA ALA A 15 10.42 -0.32 3.70
C ALA A 15 9.05 -0.15 3.04
N GLY A 16 8.06 0.23 3.85
CA GLY A 16 6.69 0.51 3.44
C GLY A 16 6.26 1.91 3.82
N ILE A 17 5.61 2.61 2.88
CA ILE A 17 5.07 3.95 3.09
C ILE A 17 3.58 3.92 2.75
N THR A 18 2.72 4.24 3.72
CA THR A 18 1.28 3.98 3.61
C THR A 18 0.41 5.24 3.72
N PRO A 19 -0.76 5.28 3.06
CA PRO A 19 -1.65 6.43 3.05
C PRO A 19 -2.53 6.46 4.30
N PHE A 20 -3.30 7.55 4.45
CA PHE A 20 -4.20 7.77 5.58
C PHE A 20 -5.47 6.90 5.51
N ASN A 21 -6.03 6.70 4.32
CA ASN A 21 -7.38 6.14 4.18
C ASN A 21 -7.54 4.67 4.64
N PHE A 22 -6.43 3.94 4.79
CA PHE A 22 -6.44 2.55 5.26
C PHE A 22 -5.26 2.28 6.20
N PRO A 23 -5.27 2.88 7.41
CA PRO A 23 -4.12 2.85 8.31
C PRO A 23 -3.94 1.49 8.99
N ALA A 24 -4.92 0.58 8.88
CA ALA A 24 -4.80 -0.82 9.27
C ALA A 24 -4.46 -1.71 8.08
N MET A 25 -5.30 -1.69 7.04
CA MET A 25 -5.24 -2.65 5.93
C MET A 25 -3.99 -2.49 5.06
N VAL A 26 -3.61 -1.26 4.66
CA VAL A 26 -2.49 -1.08 3.73
C VAL A 26 -1.14 -1.44 4.36
N PRO A 27 -0.84 -1.11 5.63
CA PRO A 27 0.31 -1.69 6.32
C PRO A 27 0.33 -3.22 6.30
N LEU A 28 -0.82 -3.86 6.57
CA LEU A 28 -0.98 -5.32 6.56
C LEU A 28 -0.87 -5.94 5.16
N TRP A 29 -1.02 -5.18 4.09
CA TRP A 29 -0.72 -5.64 2.74
C TRP A 29 0.79 -5.77 2.49
N MET A 30 1.61 -5.04 3.26
CA MET A 30 3.06 -4.96 3.05
C MET A 30 3.86 -5.84 4.02
N TYR A 31 3.87 -5.49 5.31
CA TYR A 31 4.83 -6.07 6.24
C TYR A 31 4.59 -7.54 6.59
N PRO A 32 3.35 -8.08 6.67
CA PRO A 32 3.16 -9.49 7.01
C PRO A 32 3.82 -10.41 5.98
N LEU A 33 3.61 -10.15 4.69
CA LEU A 33 4.22 -10.93 3.62
C LEU A 33 5.74 -10.74 3.57
N ALA A 34 6.22 -9.50 3.70
CA ALA A 34 7.65 -9.22 3.70
C ALA A 34 8.39 -9.94 4.85
N ILE A 35 7.82 -9.90 6.06
CA ILE A 35 8.37 -10.58 7.24
C ILE A 35 8.28 -12.10 7.09
N ALA A 36 7.17 -12.64 6.60
CA ALA A 36 7.02 -14.08 6.36
C ALA A 36 8.06 -14.61 5.34
N CYS A 37 8.45 -13.79 4.37
CA CYS A 37 9.53 -14.10 3.43
C CYS A 37 10.94 -13.91 4.01
N GLY A 38 11.09 -13.57 5.31
CA GLY A 38 12.38 -13.46 6.00
C GLY A 38 13.02 -12.07 5.98
N ASN A 39 12.29 -11.01 5.65
CA ASN A 39 12.82 -9.63 5.66
C ASN A 39 12.56 -8.93 6.99
N CYS A 40 13.41 -7.95 7.33
CA CYS A 40 13.07 -6.93 8.31
C CYS A 40 12.34 -5.77 7.62
N PHE A 41 11.42 -5.13 8.33
CA PHE A 41 10.52 -4.13 7.78
C PHE A 41 10.56 -2.81 8.55
N ILE A 42 10.68 -1.70 7.81
CA ILE A 42 10.50 -0.34 8.33
C ILE A 42 9.22 0.24 7.74
N LEU A 43 8.24 0.50 8.59
CA LEU A 43 6.96 1.09 8.21
C LEU A 43 6.94 2.58 8.54
N LYS A 44 6.70 3.42 7.53
CA LYS A 44 6.39 4.84 7.66
C LYS A 44 4.90 5.05 7.34
N PRO A 45 4.00 5.07 8.34
CA PRO A 45 2.57 5.25 8.08
C PRO A 45 2.21 6.73 7.89
N SER A 46 0.96 7.00 7.52
CA SER A 46 0.47 8.38 7.47
C SER A 46 0.55 9.02 8.86
N GLU A 47 0.99 10.27 8.88
CA GLU A 47 1.05 11.12 10.07
C GLU A 47 -0.34 11.63 10.51
N ARG A 48 -1.38 11.45 9.68
CA ARG A 48 -2.73 11.94 9.95
C ARG A 48 -3.50 11.08 10.95
N ASP A 49 -3.29 9.76 10.92
CA ASP A 49 -4.04 8.76 11.69
C ASP A 49 -3.17 7.56 12.16
N PRO A 50 -1.99 7.81 12.77
CA PRO A 50 -0.97 6.79 13.01
C PRO A 50 -1.32 5.76 14.10
N SER A 51 -2.27 6.06 14.98
CA SER A 51 -2.49 5.28 16.21
C SER A 51 -2.94 3.85 15.94
N SER A 52 -3.82 3.65 14.96
CA SER A 52 -4.31 2.30 14.61
C SER A 52 -3.19 1.42 14.06
N THR A 53 -2.32 1.98 13.22
CA THR A 53 -1.14 1.29 12.70
C THR A 53 -0.19 0.87 13.83
N LEU A 54 0.10 1.79 14.74
CA LEU A 54 1.03 1.54 15.85
C LEU A 54 0.51 0.43 16.78
N LEU A 55 -0.79 0.44 17.09
CA LEU A 55 -1.42 -0.61 17.90
C LEU A 55 -1.25 -1.99 17.25
N ILE A 56 -1.51 -2.13 15.96
CA ILE A 56 -1.36 -3.42 15.26
C ILE A 56 0.10 -3.89 15.26
N ALA A 57 1.05 -2.97 15.08
CA ALA A 57 2.48 -3.30 15.17
C ALA A 57 2.89 -3.78 16.58
N GLN A 58 2.34 -3.18 17.65
CA GLN A 58 2.56 -3.62 19.03
C GLN A 58 2.00 -5.03 19.27
N LEU A 59 0.80 -5.32 18.75
CA LEU A 59 0.21 -6.65 18.84
C LEU A 59 1.07 -7.71 18.14
N LEU A 60 1.77 -7.37 17.06
CA LEU A 60 2.69 -8.30 16.41
C LEU A 60 3.92 -8.63 17.28
N HIS A 61 4.41 -7.68 18.07
CA HIS A 61 5.45 -7.96 19.08
C HIS A 61 4.91 -8.84 20.21
N GLU A 62 3.68 -8.60 20.67
CA GLU A 62 3.02 -9.48 21.65
C GLU A 62 2.82 -10.91 21.13
N ALA A 63 2.55 -11.05 19.83
CA ALA A 63 2.48 -12.35 19.15
C ALA A 63 3.84 -13.09 19.05
N GLY A 64 4.93 -12.48 19.52
CA GLY A 64 6.25 -13.12 19.60
C GLY A 64 7.23 -12.74 18.48
N LEU A 65 6.95 -11.69 17.69
CA LEU A 65 7.89 -11.21 16.69
C LEU A 65 9.20 -10.73 17.33
N PRO A 66 10.38 -11.22 16.88
CA PRO A 66 11.65 -10.75 17.40
C PRO A 66 11.81 -9.23 17.29
N LYS A 67 12.42 -8.62 18.31
CA LYS A 67 12.68 -7.17 18.35
C LYS A 67 13.48 -6.73 17.14
N GLY A 68 13.09 -5.61 16.53
CA GLY A 68 13.76 -5.02 15.36
C GLY A 68 13.35 -5.61 14.01
N VAL A 69 12.55 -6.69 13.96
CA VAL A 69 12.05 -7.24 12.69
C VAL A 69 10.97 -6.34 12.08
N LEU A 70 10.07 -5.78 12.90
CA LEU A 70 9.17 -4.69 12.50
C LEU A 70 9.56 -3.43 13.28
N ASN A 71 9.68 -2.31 12.57
CA ASN A 71 9.87 -0.99 13.16
C ASN A 71 8.86 -0.02 12.54
N VAL A 72 8.21 0.80 13.36
CA VAL A 72 7.32 1.88 12.90
C VAL A 72 8.02 3.21 13.16
N VAL A 73 8.24 3.98 12.10
CA VAL A 73 8.89 5.29 12.16
C VAL A 73 7.91 6.33 11.63
N HIS A 74 7.42 7.19 12.53
CA HIS A 74 6.59 8.33 12.13
C HIS A 74 7.44 9.46 11.55
N GLY A 75 6.83 10.29 10.72
CA GLY A 75 7.49 11.43 10.11
C GLY A 75 6.73 11.94 8.91
N ASP A 76 7.37 12.74 8.09
CA ASP A 76 6.83 13.31 6.86
C ASP A 76 7.73 12.95 5.68
N LYS A 77 7.88 13.85 4.71
CA LYS A 77 8.80 13.71 3.59
C LYS A 77 10.25 13.41 4.01
N ALA A 78 10.75 14.01 5.09
CA ALA A 78 12.14 13.79 5.50
C ALA A 78 12.40 12.32 5.89
N ALA A 79 11.42 11.68 6.56
CA ALA A 79 11.50 10.26 6.87
C ALA A 79 11.42 9.38 5.60
N VAL A 80 10.61 9.77 4.62
CA VAL A 80 10.54 9.08 3.32
C VAL A 80 11.87 9.20 2.57
N ASP A 81 12.44 10.40 2.49
CA ASP A 81 13.69 10.66 1.77
C ASP A 81 14.86 9.89 2.41
N ALA A 82 14.91 9.82 3.75
CA ALA A 82 15.88 8.99 4.46
C ALA A 82 15.80 7.50 4.06
N LEU A 83 14.59 6.95 3.89
CA LEU A 83 14.40 5.56 3.44
C LEU A 83 14.81 5.36 1.97
N ILE A 84 14.60 6.36 1.12
CA ILE A 84 15.04 6.35 -0.28
C ILE A 84 16.57 6.39 -0.37
N GLU A 85 17.22 7.18 0.47
CA GLU A 85 18.66 7.39 0.47
C GLU A 85 19.43 6.24 1.13
N ALA A 86 18.88 5.61 2.17
CA ALA A 86 19.54 4.54 2.92
C ALA A 86 19.98 3.36 2.01
N PRO A 87 21.28 3.04 1.89
CA PRO A 87 21.76 1.95 1.05
C PRO A 87 21.40 0.55 1.58
N GLU A 88 21.04 0.44 2.85
CA GLU A 88 20.62 -0.80 3.51
C GLU A 88 19.21 -1.23 3.09
N VAL A 89 18.34 -0.27 2.75
CA VAL A 89 16.97 -0.55 2.28
C VAL A 89 17.03 -1.11 0.86
N LYS A 90 16.57 -2.34 0.64
CA LYS A 90 16.67 -3.04 -0.65
C LYS A 90 15.43 -2.92 -1.52
N ALA A 91 14.27 -2.71 -0.90
CA ALA A 91 13.02 -2.51 -1.60
C ALA A 91 12.11 -1.50 -0.89
N LEU A 92 11.32 -0.78 -1.69
CA LEU A 92 10.32 0.18 -1.23
C LEU A 92 8.93 -0.20 -1.77
N SER A 93 7.95 -0.19 -0.88
CA SER A 93 6.53 -0.38 -1.20
C SER A 93 5.76 0.88 -0.82
N PHE A 94 5.17 1.55 -1.80
CA PHE A 94 4.41 2.77 -1.61
C PHE A 94 2.96 2.62 -2.07
N VAL A 95 2.04 3.18 -1.29
CA VAL A 95 0.66 3.43 -1.71
C VAL A 95 0.29 4.86 -1.32
N GLY A 96 -0.25 5.63 -2.26
CA GLY A 96 -0.69 7.00 -2.01
C GLY A 96 -1.11 7.71 -3.30
N SER A 97 -0.83 9.01 -3.40
CA SER A 97 -1.18 9.78 -4.59
C SER A 97 -0.19 9.52 -5.75
N THR A 98 -0.67 9.64 -6.99
CA THR A 98 0.16 9.44 -8.19
C THR A 98 1.42 10.31 -8.23
N PRO A 99 1.38 11.63 -7.90
CA PRO A 99 2.59 12.45 -7.93
C PRO A 99 3.68 11.96 -6.94
N ILE A 100 3.28 11.45 -5.78
CA ILE A 100 4.22 10.92 -4.79
C ILE A 100 4.69 9.51 -5.17
N ALA A 101 3.82 8.69 -5.75
CA ALA A 101 4.18 7.39 -6.31
C ALA A 101 5.28 7.52 -7.37
N GLU A 102 5.11 8.46 -8.30
CA GLU A 102 6.11 8.77 -9.34
C GLU A 102 7.44 9.23 -8.75
N TYR A 103 7.39 10.14 -7.75
CA TYR A 103 8.58 10.62 -7.04
C TYR A 103 9.35 9.47 -6.40
N ILE A 104 8.68 8.66 -5.58
CA ILE A 104 9.32 7.54 -4.87
C ILE A 104 9.86 6.52 -5.86
N TYR A 105 9.07 6.15 -6.87
CA TYR A 105 9.49 5.22 -7.91
C TYR A 105 10.76 5.71 -8.60
N LYS A 106 10.77 6.95 -9.10
CA LYS A 106 11.91 7.54 -9.79
C LYS A 106 13.16 7.61 -8.90
N GLU A 107 13.04 8.19 -7.72
CA GLU A 107 14.21 8.44 -6.87
C GLU A 107 14.81 7.15 -6.29
N ALA A 108 13.98 6.20 -5.87
CA ALA A 108 14.48 4.95 -5.31
C ALA A 108 15.06 4.01 -6.40
N THR A 109 14.45 3.95 -7.58
CA THR A 109 15.02 3.17 -8.71
C THR A 109 16.32 3.77 -9.22
N ALA A 110 16.46 5.10 -9.24
CA ALA A 110 17.74 5.76 -9.56
C ALA A 110 18.88 5.37 -8.60
N ARG A 111 18.55 4.87 -7.40
CA ARG A 111 19.47 4.36 -6.38
C ARG A 111 19.55 2.83 -6.36
N GLY A 112 19.04 2.15 -7.38
CA GLY A 112 19.13 0.70 -7.54
C GLY A 112 18.20 -0.14 -6.66
N LYS A 113 17.23 0.49 -5.97
CA LYS A 113 16.25 -0.23 -5.14
C LYS A 113 15.12 -0.80 -6.01
N ARG A 114 14.54 -1.92 -5.60
CA ARG A 114 13.28 -2.43 -6.18
C ARG A 114 12.11 -1.61 -5.64
N VAL A 115 11.18 -1.19 -6.49
CA VAL A 115 10.06 -0.34 -6.06
C VAL A 115 8.74 -0.81 -6.64
N GLN A 116 7.73 -0.90 -5.79
CA GLN A 116 6.33 -0.87 -6.19
C GLN A 116 5.69 0.40 -5.64
N ALA A 117 4.99 1.14 -6.50
CA ALA A 117 4.38 2.41 -6.12
C ALA A 117 2.98 2.54 -6.75
N LEU A 118 1.95 2.51 -5.90
CA LEU A 118 0.56 2.58 -6.30
C LEU A 118 0.04 4.01 -6.10
N GLY A 119 -0.52 4.57 -7.17
CA GLY A 119 -1.01 5.95 -7.21
C GLY A 119 -2.52 6.08 -6.95
N GLY A 120 -3.04 7.24 -7.35
CA GLY A 120 -4.47 7.55 -7.31
C GLY A 120 -5.26 6.85 -8.42
N ALA A 121 -6.57 7.05 -8.40
CA ALA A 121 -7.48 6.36 -9.32
C ALA A 121 -8.70 7.22 -9.67
N LYS A 122 -9.36 6.84 -10.76
CA LYS A 122 -10.66 7.33 -11.17
C LYS A 122 -11.47 6.15 -11.72
N ASN A 123 -12.06 5.35 -10.83
CA ASN A 123 -12.73 4.14 -11.26
C ASN A 123 -14.09 4.47 -11.89
N HIS A 124 -14.37 3.79 -13.00
CA HIS A 124 -15.58 3.92 -13.79
C HIS A 124 -16.43 2.65 -13.65
N ALA A 125 -17.74 2.82 -13.52
CA ALA A 125 -18.71 1.75 -13.65
C ALA A 125 -19.54 1.98 -14.91
N VAL A 126 -19.57 1.02 -15.82
CA VAL A 126 -20.38 1.10 -17.04
C VAL A 126 -21.75 0.49 -16.76
N LEU A 127 -22.81 1.25 -16.98
CA LEU A 127 -24.19 0.79 -16.86
C LEU A 127 -24.75 0.62 -18.27
N MET A 128 -25.02 -0.64 -18.63
CA MET A 128 -25.60 -1.01 -19.91
C MET A 128 -27.13 -0.92 -19.87
N PRO A 129 -27.82 -0.80 -21.02
CA PRO A 129 -29.29 -0.72 -21.07
C PRO A 129 -30.01 -1.93 -20.44
N ASP A 130 -29.36 -3.08 -20.37
CA ASP A 130 -29.87 -4.33 -19.79
C ASP A 130 -29.45 -4.55 -18.33
N ALA A 131 -28.80 -3.57 -17.70
CA ALA A 131 -28.40 -3.67 -16.30
C ALA A 131 -29.61 -3.62 -15.35
N ASP A 132 -29.56 -4.44 -14.31
CA ASP A 132 -30.46 -4.31 -13.15
C ASP A 132 -30.16 -2.99 -12.41
N LEU A 133 -31.00 -1.99 -12.62
CA LEU A 133 -30.80 -0.64 -12.09
C LEU A 133 -30.89 -0.58 -10.56
N ASP A 134 -31.78 -1.33 -9.94
CA ASP A 134 -31.94 -1.31 -8.49
C ASP A 134 -30.67 -1.86 -7.81
N ASN A 135 -30.16 -2.98 -8.34
CA ASN A 135 -28.89 -3.54 -7.89
C ASN A 135 -27.72 -2.59 -8.17
N ALA A 136 -27.65 -1.98 -9.36
CA ALA A 136 -26.58 -1.07 -9.73
C ALA A 136 -26.53 0.16 -8.82
N VAL A 137 -27.67 0.80 -8.56
CA VAL A 137 -27.77 1.95 -7.65
C VAL A 137 -27.35 1.55 -6.24
N SER A 138 -27.86 0.42 -5.72
CA SER A 138 -27.48 -0.08 -4.40
C SER A 138 -25.96 -0.29 -4.27
N ALA A 139 -25.33 -0.89 -5.29
CA ALA A 139 -23.88 -1.08 -5.31
C ALA A 139 -23.11 0.26 -5.38
N LEU A 140 -23.57 1.19 -6.22
CA LEU A 140 -22.94 2.51 -6.39
C LEU A 140 -23.00 3.35 -5.11
N MET A 141 -24.07 3.25 -4.31
CA MET A 141 -24.16 3.98 -3.05
C MET A 141 -23.01 3.65 -2.09
N GLY A 142 -22.69 2.36 -1.94
CA GLY A 142 -21.55 1.92 -1.13
C GLY A 142 -20.20 2.21 -1.79
N ALA A 143 -20.09 2.03 -3.10
CA ALA A 143 -18.83 2.16 -3.82
C ALA A 143 -18.38 3.63 -3.99
N ALA A 144 -19.31 4.56 -4.16
CA ALA A 144 -19.02 5.98 -4.33
C ALA A 144 -18.88 6.72 -3.00
N TYR A 145 -19.76 6.44 -2.04
CA TYR A 145 -19.86 7.23 -0.80
C TYR A 145 -19.38 6.50 0.47
N GLY A 146 -19.13 5.19 0.39
CA GLY A 146 -18.53 4.43 1.49
C GLY A 146 -17.15 4.97 1.86
N SER A 147 -16.85 5.05 3.16
CA SER A 147 -15.64 5.71 3.68
C SER A 147 -15.49 7.15 3.16
N CYS A 148 -16.60 7.87 3.01
CA CYS A 148 -16.66 9.22 2.45
C CYS A 148 -16.03 9.35 1.05
N GLY A 149 -15.97 8.25 0.28
CA GLY A 149 -15.35 8.22 -1.04
C GLY A 149 -13.81 8.28 -1.03
N GLU A 150 -13.17 8.28 0.14
CA GLU A 150 -11.71 8.40 0.28
C GLU A 150 -10.99 7.05 0.03
N ARG A 151 -11.36 6.35 -1.04
CA ARG A 151 -10.81 5.03 -1.40
C ARG A 151 -10.22 5.08 -2.80
N CYS A 152 -9.04 4.52 -3.00
CA CYS A 152 -8.48 4.36 -4.35
C CYS A 152 -9.35 3.44 -5.23
N MET A 153 -10.19 2.59 -4.63
CA MET A 153 -11.16 1.75 -5.34
C MET A 153 -12.57 2.35 -5.39
N ALA A 154 -12.78 3.61 -4.95
CA ALA A 154 -14.09 4.25 -5.03
C ALA A 154 -14.53 4.39 -6.50
N ILE A 155 -15.79 4.04 -6.79
CA ILE A 155 -16.39 4.35 -8.10
C ILE A 155 -16.77 5.82 -8.07
N SER A 156 -16.15 6.61 -8.95
CA SER A 156 -16.35 8.07 -8.97
C SER A 156 -16.96 8.56 -10.29
N VAL A 157 -17.20 7.64 -11.23
CA VAL A 157 -17.83 7.89 -12.51
C VAL A 157 -18.77 6.73 -12.82
N ALA A 158 -20.04 7.03 -13.02
CA ALA A 158 -20.98 6.11 -13.66
C ALA A 158 -21.07 6.50 -15.15
N VAL A 159 -20.79 5.57 -16.04
CA VAL A 159 -20.87 5.72 -17.50
C VAL A 159 -22.12 5.00 -17.95
N CYS A 160 -23.22 5.73 -18.09
CA CYS A 160 -24.48 5.18 -18.60
C CYS A 160 -24.42 5.13 -20.13
N VAL A 161 -24.65 3.95 -20.70
CA VAL A 161 -24.65 3.73 -22.14
C VAL A 161 -26.08 3.80 -22.65
N GLY A 162 -26.37 4.78 -23.50
CA GLY A 162 -27.71 5.08 -23.99
C GLY A 162 -28.36 6.27 -23.27
N ASP A 163 -29.41 6.80 -23.90
CA ASP A 163 -30.01 8.08 -23.51
C ASP A 163 -31.45 7.92 -22.98
N GLN A 164 -31.90 6.67 -22.82
CA GLN A 164 -33.22 6.31 -22.29
C GLN A 164 -33.13 5.94 -20.82
#